data_AF-A0A117NMH2-F1
#
_entry.id   AF-A0A117NMH2-F1
#
_cell.length_a   1.000
_cell.length_b   1.000
_cell.length_c   1.000
_cell.angle_alpha   90.00
_cell.angle_beta   90.00
_cell.angle_gamma   90.00
#
_symmetry.space_group_name_H-M   'P 1'
#
loop_
_entity.id
_entity.type
_entity.pdbx_description
1 polymer ?
#
loop_
_entity_poly.entity_id
_entity_poly.type
_entity_poly.pdbx_seq_one_letter_code
_entity_poly.pdbx_strand_id
1 'polypeptide(L)'
;MPEFTFPLDFTIPTPRLQISPFNPADPTHCDFLVQLWNTDDFINSCGKTGITTPEKASSFLQNRVSEQYVHHGYGIFLVSRRTDDGLQPIGTVSLMKGIPPGPHYLAPDIGFAILPEEGRKGYATEAAKALMEYANKTLGVDAVFGFCSPTNQRSRGALEKLGMEFRGVKPLKAFGGEESAVYALSGMSEDLSVYNID
;
A
#
# COMPACT_ATOMS: atom_id res chain seq x y z
N MET A 1 13.97 0.07 21.35
CA MET A 1 13.21 1.17 20.73
C MET A 1 11.81 1.11 21.32
N PRO A 2 11.13 2.23 21.61
CA PRO A 2 9.73 2.15 22.02
C PRO A 2 8.97 1.40 20.92
N GLU A 3 8.20 0.39 21.31
CA GLU A 3 7.32 -0.36 20.41
C GLU A 3 6.32 0.65 19.84
N PHE A 4 6.49 1.07 18.58
CA PHE A 4 5.44 1.82 17.93
C PHE A 4 4.24 0.89 17.79
N THR A 5 3.11 1.32 18.34
CA THR A 5 1.83 0.65 18.18
C THR A 5 0.77 1.69 17.90
N PHE A 6 -0.19 1.34 17.06
CA PHE A 6 -1.34 2.21 16.85
C PHE A 6 -2.24 2.19 18.09
N PRO A 7 -2.88 3.32 18.44
CA PRO A 7 -4.01 3.32 19.35
C PRO A 7 -5.06 2.27 18.94
N LEU A 8 -5.74 1.65 19.91
CA LEU A 8 -6.73 0.60 19.66
C LEU A 8 -7.88 1.05 18.73
N ASP A 9 -8.19 2.34 18.75
CA ASP A 9 -9.23 3.00 17.96
C ASP A 9 -8.67 3.76 16.73
N PHE A 10 -7.39 3.56 16.41
CA PHE A 10 -6.76 4.26 15.29
C PHE A 10 -7.43 3.91 13.97
N THR A 11 -7.90 4.95 13.29
CA THR A 11 -8.45 4.87 11.95
C THR A 11 -8.11 6.13 11.17
N ILE A 12 -8.02 6.01 9.84
CA ILE A 12 -7.96 7.15 8.92
C ILE A 12 -9.32 7.19 8.21
N PRO A 13 -10.24 8.09 8.63
CA PRO A 13 -11.56 8.18 8.03
C PRO A 13 -11.52 8.94 6.71
N THR A 14 -12.39 8.56 5.78
CA THR A 14 -12.70 9.31 4.57
C THR A 14 -14.23 9.45 4.44
N PRO A 15 -14.75 10.20 3.45
CA PRO A 15 -16.20 10.30 3.25
C PRO A 15 -16.90 8.94 3.06
N ARG A 16 -16.26 7.98 2.41
CA ARG A 16 -16.87 6.66 2.10
C ARG A 16 -16.19 5.49 2.79
N LEU A 17 -14.98 5.67 3.29
CA LEU A 17 -14.10 4.59 3.75
C LEU A 17 -13.65 4.82 5.20
N GLN A 18 -13.15 3.73 5.76
CA GLN A 18 -12.34 3.71 6.96
C GLN A 18 -11.11 2.87 6.66
N ILE A 19 -9.93 3.43 6.92
CA ILE A 19 -8.66 2.73 6.79
C ILE A 19 -8.18 2.41 8.20
N SER A 20 -7.78 1.16 8.45
CA SER A 20 -7.32 0.71 9.77
C SER A 20 -6.14 -0.24 9.65
N PRO A 21 -5.31 -0.38 10.71
CA PRO A 21 -4.27 -1.39 10.75
C PRO A 21 -4.89 -2.79 10.63
N PHE A 22 -4.12 -3.73 10.08
CA PHE A 22 -4.52 -5.12 10.13
C PHE A 22 -4.36 -5.67 11.54
N ASN A 23 -5.37 -6.42 12.03
CA ASN A 23 -5.26 -7.19 13.25
C ASN A 23 -4.89 -8.65 12.91
N PRO A 24 -3.68 -9.12 13.21
CA PRO A 24 -3.28 -10.50 12.92
C PRO A 24 -4.06 -11.54 13.74
N ALA A 25 -4.65 -11.15 14.87
CA ALA A 25 -5.44 -12.03 15.71
C ALA A 25 -6.92 -12.11 15.30
N ASP A 26 -7.36 -11.28 14.35
CA ASP A 26 -8.74 -11.30 13.83
C ASP A 26 -8.84 -12.22 12.61
N PRO A 27 -9.58 -13.35 12.69
CA PRO A 27 -9.75 -14.25 11.56
C PRO A 27 -10.34 -13.57 10.33
N THR A 28 -11.24 -12.60 10.49
CA THR A 28 -11.90 -11.92 9.38
C THR A 28 -10.92 -11.08 8.56
N HIS A 29 -9.92 -10.49 9.22
CA HIS A 29 -8.84 -9.76 8.56
C HIS A 29 -7.91 -10.70 7.79
N CYS A 30 -7.57 -11.85 8.38
CA CYS A 30 -6.74 -12.87 7.76
C CYS A 30 -7.44 -13.50 6.54
N ASP A 31 -8.71 -13.89 6.69
CA ASP A 31 -9.55 -14.43 5.63
C ASP A 31 -9.69 -13.44 4.47
N PHE A 32 -9.92 -12.17 4.78
CA PHE A 32 -10.02 -11.11 3.78
C PHE A 32 -8.72 -10.94 2.99
N LEU A 33 -7.56 -10.96 3.65
CA LEU A 33 -6.27 -10.86 2.98
C LEU A 33 -6.06 -12.03 2.02
N VAL A 34 -6.38 -13.27 2.45
CA VAL A 34 -6.34 -14.46 1.61
C VAL A 34 -7.27 -14.29 0.40
N GLN A 35 -8.52 -13.87 0.61
CA GLN A 35 -9.47 -13.65 -0.48
C GLN A 35 -8.91 -12.66 -1.50
N LEU A 36 -8.49 -11.47 -1.06
CA LEU A 36 -8.03 -10.40 -1.95
C LEU A 36 -6.79 -10.79 -2.74
N TRP A 37 -5.77 -11.37 -2.08
CA TRP A 37 -4.47 -11.66 -2.70
C TRP A 37 -4.47 -12.88 -3.60
N ASN A 38 -5.57 -13.63 -3.63
CA ASN A 38 -5.78 -14.76 -4.54
C ASN A 38 -6.82 -14.46 -5.63
N THR A 39 -7.26 -13.21 -5.78
CA THR A 39 -8.04 -12.77 -6.95
C THR A 39 -7.15 -12.71 -8.20
N ASP A 40 -7.72 -12.97 -9.38
CA ASP A 40 -7.00 -12.85 -10.66
C ASP A 40 -6.45 -11.43 -10.86
N ASP A 41 -7.21 -10.40 -10.48
CA ASP A 41 -6.77 -8.99 -10.55
C ASP A 41 -5.48 -8.75 -9.75
N PHE A 42 -5.39 -9.29 -8.53
CA PHE A 42 -4.19 -9.17 -7.70
C PHE A 42 -3.04 -9.98 -8.28
N ILE A 43 -3.27 -11.25 -8.64
CA ILE A 43 -2.24 -12.14 -9.18
C ILE A 43 -1.64 -11.58 -10.49
N ASN A 44 -2.47 -11.03 -11.37
CA ASN A 44 -2.01 -10.43 -12.62
C ASN A 44 -1.20 -9.15 -12.40
N SER A 45 -1.43 -8.43 -11.29
CA SER A 45 -0.76 -7.16 -11.00
C SER A 45 0.49 -7.31 -10.13
N CYS A 46 0.45 -8.22 -9.16
CA CYS A 46 1.45 -8.37 -8.09
C CYS A 46 2.13 -9.75 -8.09
N GLY A 47 1.67 -10.68 -8.91
CA GLY A 47 2.13 -12.06 -8.93
C GLY A 47 1.42 -12.96 -7.92
N LYS A 48 1.65 -14.28 -8.06
CA LYS A 48 1.12 -15.27 -7.11
C LYS A 48 1.82 -15.14 -5.76
N THR A 49 1.04 -15.15 -4.69
CA THR A 49 1.56 -15.12 -3.32
C THR A 49 1.48 -16.49 -2.67
N GLY A 50 2.29 -16.72 -1.62
CA GLY A 50 2.18 -17.92 -0.79
C GLY A 50 1.07 -17.84 0.28
N ILE A 51 0.38 -16.70 0.38
CA ILE A 51 -0.62 -16.40 1.43
C ILE A 51 -1.97 -16.95 0.98
N THR A 52 -2.12 -18.27 1.16
CA THR A 52 -3.28 -19.04 0.68
C THR A 52 -4.16 -19.57 1.81
N THR A 53 -3.78 -19.34 3.07
CA THR A 53 -4.54 -19.77 4.24
C THR A 53 -4.52 -18.69 5.32
N PRO A 54 -5.52 -18.66 6.22
CA PRO A 54 -5.60 -17.65 7.28
C PRO A 54 -4.40 -17.66 8.21
N GLU A 55 -3.80 -18.83 8.48
CA GLU A 55 -2.61 -18.97 9.33
C GLU A 55 -1.38 -18.32 8.68
N LYS A 56 -1.25 -18.47 7.35
CA LYS A 56 -0.18 -17.80 6.60
C LYS A 56 -0.41 -16.29 6.53
N ALA A 57 -1.65 -15.85 6.40
CA ALA A 57 -2.01 -14.44 6.44
C ALA A 57 -1.70 -13.84 7.83
N SER A 58 -2.14 -14.49 8.91
CA SER A 58 -1.81 -14.12 10.29
C SER A 58 -0.30 -14.02 10.49
N SER A 59 0.46 -15.01 10.04
CA SER A 59 1.92 -15.02 10.14
C SER A 59 2.56 -13.87 9.35
N PHE A 60 2.04 -13.56 8.16
CA PHE A 60 2.51 -12.43 7.35
C PHE A 60 2.22 -11.08 8.02
N LEU A 61 1.01 -10.92 8.57
CA LEU A 61 0.58 -9.71 9.26
C LEU A 61 1.36 -9.47 10.56
N GLN A 62 1.53 -10.52 11.37
CA GLN A 62 2.24 -10.46 12.64
C GLN A 62 3.74 -10.17 12.48
N ASN A 63 4.33 -10.64 11.37
CA ASN A 63 5.74 -10.42 11.10
C ASN A 63 5.92 -9.17 10.23
N ARG A 64 5.81 -9.33 8.90
CA ARG A 64 6.21 -8.29 7.94
C ARG A 64 5.41 -6.99 8.10
N VAL A 65 4.10 -7.07 8.27
CA VAL A 65 3.25 -5.85 8.34
C VAL A 65 3.45 -5.13 9.67
N SER A 66 3.48 -5.87 10.78
CA SER A 66 3.74 -5.28 12.10
C SER A 66 5.14 -4.68 12.20
N GLU A 67 6.14 -5.30 11.59
CA GLU A 67 7.50 -4.75 11.51
C GLU A 67 7.52 -3.41 10.75
N GLN A 68 6.81 -3.30 9.63
CA GLN A 68 6.69 -2.02 8.90
C GLN A 68 6.07 -0.93 9.78
N TYR A 69 4.99 -1.25 10.50
CA TYR A 69 4.38 -0.32 11.44
C TYR A 69 5.38 0.13 12.50
N VAL A 70 6.08 -0.81 13.14
CA VAL A 70 7.04 -0.50 14.20
C VAL A 70 8.17 0.41 13.70
N HIS A 71 8.67 0.15 12.48
CA HIS A 71 9.82 0.88 11.93
C HIS A 71 9.48 2.22 11.29
N HIS A 72 8.27 2.36 10.73
CA HIS A 72 7.93 3.51 9.89
C HIS A 72 6.67 4.27 10.33
N GLY A 73 5.86 3.70 11.21
CA GLY A 73 4.54 4.24 11.58
C GLY A 73 3.48 4.05 10.50
N TYR A 74 3.81 3.35 9.42
CA TYR A 74 2.95 3.02 8.29
C TYR A 74 3.33 1.66 7.69
N GLY A 75 2.46 1.10 6.85
CA GLY A 75 2.64 -0.21 6.22
C GLY A 75 1.45 -0.52 5.32
N ILE A 76 1.00 -1.77 5.33
CA ILE A 76 -0.22 -2.21 4.62
C ILE A 76 -1.42 -2.03 5.54
N PHE A 77 -2.46 -1.30 5.13
CA PHE A 77 -3.68 -1.08 5.89
C PHE A 77 -4.88 -1.75 5.23
N LEU A 78 -5.86 -2.11 6.05
CA LEU A 78 -7.17 -2.58 5.60
C LEU A 78 -8.02 -1.38 5.17
N VAL A 79 -8.72 -1.50 4.04
CA VAL A 79 -9.68 -0.52 3.55
C VAL A 79 -11.08 -1.10 3.67
N SER A 80 -11.91 -0.48 4.49
CA SER A 80 -13.32 -0.86 4.65
C SER A 80 -14.25 0.24 4.17
N ARG A 81 -15.29 -0.14 3.43
CA ARG A 81 -16.36 0.74 2.96
C ARG A 81 -17.46 0.83 4.01
N ARG A 82 -18.03 2.03 4.17
CA ARG A 82 -19.24 2.22 4.98
C ARG A 82 -20.47 1.72 4.22
N THR A 83 -21.27 0.90 4.87
CA THR A 83 -22.55 0.35 4.40
C THR A 83 -23.62 0.56 5.47
N ASP A 84 -24.89 0.31 5.14
CA ASP A 84 -25.99 0.36 6.11
C ASP A 84 -25.83 -0.69 7.21
N ASP A 85 -25.14 -1.81 6.91
CA ASP A 85 -24.85 -2.92 7.82
C ASP A 85 -23.52 -2.77 8.56
N GLY A 86 -22.80 -1.65 8.38
CA GLY A 86 -21.53 -1.36 9.05
C GLY A 86 -20.33 -1.23 8.12
N LEU A 87 -19.17 -1.71 8.55
CA LEU A 87 -17.93 -1.62 7.78
C LEU A 87 -17.67 -2.93 7.04
N GLN A 88 -17.57 -2.84 5.72
CA GLN A 88 -17.26 -3.98 4.87
C GLN A 88 -15.83 -3.86 4.34
N PRO A 89 -14.92 -4.82 4.61
CA PRO A 89 -13.62 -4.90 3.96
C PRO A 89 -13.74 -4.95 2.43
N ILE A 90 -13.03 -4.06 1.73
CA ILE A 90 -13.05 -3.98 0.27
C ILE A 90 -11.66 -3.97 -0.38
N GLY A 91 -10.60 -3.72 0.39
CA GLY A 91 -9.25 -3.78 -0.17
C GLY A 91 -8.15 -3.48 0.83
N THR A 92 -6.97 -3.19 0.29
CA THR A 92 -5.80 -2.69 1.01
C THR A 92 -5.27 -1.43 0.36
N VAL A 93 -4.63 -0.61 1.19
CA VAL A 93 -3.80 0.52 0.77
C VAL A 93 -2.51 0.46 1.57
N SER A 94 -1.37 0.75 0.97
CA SER A 94 -0.08 0.60 1.63
C SER A 94 0.87 1.74 1.31
N LEU A 95 1.63 2.16 2.31
CA LEU A 95 2.91 2.81 2.10
C LEU A 95 3.98 1.82 2.52
N MET A 96 4.86 1.43 1.61
CA MET A 96 5.89 0.44 1.87
C MET A 96 7.27 1.06 1.72
N LYS A 97 8.18 0.74 2.65
CA LYS A 97 9.59 1.13 2.54
C LYS A 97 10.45 -0.01 3.04
N GLY A 98 11.57 -0.24 2.36
CA GLY A 98 12.52 -1.28 2.79
C GLY A 98 13.12 -0.93 4.16
N ILE A 99 13.33 -1.95 4.99
CA ILE A 99 13.94 -1.82 6.31
C ILE A 99 15.43 -2.22 6.19
N PRO A 100 16.39 -1.39 6.66
CA PRO A 100 17.81 -1.75 6.69
C PRO A 100 18.07 -3.05 7.45
N PRO A 101 19.10 -3.83 7.09
CA PRO A 101 20.21 -3.46 6.20
C PRO A 101 19.98 -3.78 4.71
N GLY A 102 18.80 -4.27 4.31
CA GLY A 102 18.52 -4.63 2.92
C GLY A 102 18.52 -3.43 1.96
N PRO A 103 18.64 -3.67 0.64
CA PRO A 103 18.45 -2.62 -0.37
C PRO A 103 17.08 -1.96 -0.20
N HIS A 104 17.05 -0.63 -0.14
CA HIS A 104 15.84 0.14 0.03
C HIS A 104 15.94 1.51 -0.64
N TYR A 105 14.79 1.99 -1.11
CA TYR A 105 14.64 3.37 -1.53
C TYR A 105 14.45 4.27 -0.31
N LEU A 106 14.87 5.53 -0.44
CA LEU A 106 14.82 6.47 0.68
C LEU A 106 13.42 7.03 0.94
N ALA A 107 12.50 6.87 -0.02
CA ALA A 107 11.08 7.22 0.12
C ALA A 107 10.19 5.97 -0.03
N PRO A 108 9.04 5.91 0.67
CA PRO A 108 8.08 4.82 0.51
C PRO A 108 7.38 4.84 -0.85
N ASP A 109 6.79 3.72 -1.24
CA ASP A 109 5.88 3.62 -2.38
C ASP A 109 4.43 3.36 -1.96
N ILE A 110 3.49 4.01 -2.67
CA ILE A 110 2.06 3.86 -2.50
C ILE A 110 1.55 2.67 -3.32
N GLY A 111 0.87 1.74 -2.65
CA GLY A 111 0.23 0.57 -3.24
C GLY A 111 -1.24 0.47 -2.84
N PHE A 112 -2.03 -0.22 -3.65
CA PHE A 112 -3.43 -0.51 -3.35
C PHE A 112 -3.91 -1.76 -4.08
N ALA A 113 -4.83 -2.49 -3.47
CA ALA A 113 -5.57 -3.58 -4.09
C ALA A 113 -7.03 -3.49 -3.63
N ILE A 114 -7.98 -3.54 -4.55
CA ILE A 114 -9.42 -3.47 -4.24
C ILE A 114 -10.07 -4.68 -4.89
N LEU A 115 -11.03 -5.30 -4.19
CA LEU A 115 -11.82 -6.39 -4.72
C LEU A 115 -12.42 -6.02 -6.10
N PRO A 116 -12.43 -6.94 -7.09
CA PRO A 116 -12.89 -6.65 -8.44
C PRO A 116 -14.28 -5.99 -8.50
N GLU A 117 -15.23 -6.47 -7.69
CA GLU A 117 -16.60 -5.96 -7.57
C GLU A 117 -16.69 -4.54 -6.99
N GLU A 118 -15.66 -4.09 -6.29
CA GLU A 118 -15.53 -2.72 -5.74
C GLU A 118 -14.59 -1.84 -6.59
N GLY A 119 -14.05 -2.39 -7.68
CA GLY A 119 -13.20 -1.70 -8.63
C GLY A 119 -13.91 -0.55 -9.36
N ARG A 120 -13.11 0.38 -9.92
CA ARG A 120 -13.56 1.54 -10.73
C ARG A 120 -14.53 2.52 -10.04
N LYS A 121 -14.78 2.39 -8.73
CA LYS A 121 -15.60 3.32 -7.91
C LYS A 121 -14.81 4.45 -7.23
N GLY A 122 -13.50 4.51 -7.49
CA GLY A 122 -12.59 5.53 -6.95
C GLY A 122 -12.02 5.24 -5.55
N TYR A 123 -12.35 4.08 -4.94
CA TYR A 123 -11.92 3.76 -3.57
C TYR A 123 -10.41 3.65 -3.40
N ALA A 124 -9.69 3.06 -4.36
CA ALA A 124 -8.22 2.99 -4.32
C ALA A 124 -7.59 4.39 -4.21
N THR A 125 -8.00 5.32 -5.08
CA THR A 125 -7.50 6.70 -5.07
C THR A 125 -7.89 7.44 -3.79
N GLU A 126 -9.11 7.27 -3.31
CA GLU A 126 -9.56 7.88 -2.04
C GLU A 126 -8.73 7.38 -0.85
N ALA A 127 -8.52 6.07 -0.74
CA ALA A 127 -7.75 5.47 0.34
C ALA A 127 -6.27 5.90 0.29
N ALA A 128 -5.67 5.91 -0.90
CA ALA A 128 -4.28 6.31 -1.08
C ALA A 128 -4.05 7.79 -0.75
N LYS A 129 -4.97 8.69 -1.14
CA LYS A 129 -4.88 10.12 -0.73
C LYS A 129 -4.90 10.27 0.78
N ALA A 130 -5.84 9.60 1.45
CA ALA A 130 -5.98 9.69 2.90
C ALA A 130 -4.75 9.12 3.63
N LEU A 131 -4.18 8.02 3.14
CA LEU A 131 -2.96 7.44 3.73
C LEU A 131 -1.74 8.36 3.53
N MET A 132 -1.55 8.90 2.32
CA MET A 132 -0.45 9.86 2.07
C MET A 132 -0.60 11.14 2.89
N GLU A 133 -1.82 11.64 3.05
CA GLU A 133 -2.10 12.81 3.89
C GLU A 133 -1.79 12.53 5.38
N TYR A 134 -2.20 11.37 5.89
CA TYR A 134 -1.83 10.93 7.25
C TYR A 134 -0.30 10.86 7.41
N ALA A 135 0.39 10.19 6.49
CA ALA A 135 1.83 10.03 6.53
C ALA A 135 2.57 11.38 6.47
N ASN A 136 2.08 12.32 5.66
CA ASN A 136 2.64 13.66 5.59
C ASN A 136 2.42 14.45 6.88
N LYS A 137 1.15 14.59 7.30
CA LYS A 137 0.79 15.45 8.44
C LYS A 137 1.26 14.92 9.79
N THR A 138 1.31 13.60 9.94
CA THR A 138 1.57 12.95 11.24
C THR A 138 2.98 12.41 11.36
N LEU A 139 3.54 11.91 10.25
CA LEU A 139 4.84 11.22 10.24
C LEU A 139 5.93 12.01 9.51
N GLY A 140 5.58 13.16 8.91
CA GLY A 140 6.52 14.02 8.19
C GLY A 140 7.00 13.44 6.85
N VAL A 141 6.25 12.50 6.26
CA VAL A 141 6.60 11.91 4.95
C VAL A 141 6.24 12.89 3.84
N ASP A 142 7.24 13.44 3.17
CA ASP A 142 7.10 14.44 2.09
C ASP A 142 7.45 13.89 0.69
N ALA A 143 8.05 12.71 0.62
CA ALA A 143 8.38 12.00 -0.61
C ALA A 143 7.64 10.66 -0.67
N VAL A 144 6.94 10.40 -1.78
CA VAL A 144 6.23 9.14 -2.03
C VAL A 144 6.36 8.76 -3.50
N PHE A 145 6.76 7.52 -3.75
CA PHE A 145 6.77 6.93 -5.09
C PHE A 145 5.51 6.13 -5.36
N GLY A 146 5.25 5.84 -6.63
CA GLY A 146 4.26 4.88 -7.09
C GLY A 146 4.87 4.05 -8.19
N PHE A 147 4.87 2.73 -8.01
CA PHE A 147 5.44 1.81 -8.97
C PHE A 147 4.37 0.87 -9.50
N CYS A 148 4.39 0.62 -10.81
CA CYS A 148 3.52 -0.38 -11.41
C CYS A 148 4.13 -0.90 -12.72
N SER A 149 3.64 -2.05 -13.19
CA SER A 149 4.00 -2.53 -14.52
C SER A 149 3.67 -1.46 -15.58
N PRO A 150 4.54 -1.21 -16.58
CA PRO A 150 4.30 -0.24 -17.65
C PRO A 150 3.00 -0.48 -18.40
N THR A 151 2.52 -1.72 -18.47
CA THR A 151 1.28 -2.11 -19.15
C THR A 151 0.04 -2.02 -18.26
N ASN A 152 0.18 -1.81 -16.94
CA ASN A 152 -0.94 -1.72 -16.01
C ASN A 152 -1.59 -0.32 -16.04
N GLN A 153 -2.41 -0.07 -17.07
CA GLN A 153 -3.09 1.21 -17.27
C GLN A 153 -3.98 1.62 -16.09
N ARG A 154 -4.57 0.65 -15.37
CA ARG A 154 -5.42 0.92 -14.19
C ARG A 154 -4.61 1.55 -13.07
N SER A 155 -3.46 0.99 -12.71
CA SER A 155 -2.59 1.55 -11.67
C SER A 155 -2.00 2.88 -12.09
N ARG A 156 -1.53 3.00 -13.34
CA ARG A 156 -1.05 4.28 -13.91
C ARG A 156 -2.06 5.40 -13.76
N GLY A 157 -3.28 5.20 -14.24
CA GLY A 157 -4.33 6.21 -14.14
C GLY A 157 -4.77 6.51 -12.70
N ALA A 158 -4.60 5.57 -11.78
CA ALA A 158 -4.82 5.83 -10.35
C ALA A 158 -3.70 6.69 -9.74
N LEU A 159 -2.43 6.42 -10.07
CA LEU A 159 -1.28 7.23 -9.64
C LEU A 159 -1.34 8.66 -10.20
N GLU A 160 -1.75 8.83 -11.46
CA GLU A 160 -1.97 10.16 -12.05
C GLU A 160 -3.10 10.92 -11.32
N LYS A 161 -4.20 10.25 -10.94
CA LYS A 161 -5.29 10.85 -10.13
C LYS A 161 -4.89 11.18 -8.70
N LEU A 162 -3.80 10.61 -8.20
CA LEU A 162 -3.16 10.98 -6.94
C LEU A 162 -2.33 12.27 -7.06
N GLY A 163 -2.17 12.82 -8.28
CA GLY A 163 -1.34 13.99 -8.53
C GLY A 163 0.15 13.64 -8.63
N MET A 164 0.47 12.37 -8.84
CA MET A 164 1.85 11.92 -9.03
C MET A 164 2.26 12.08 -10.48
N GLU A 165 3.53 12.42 -10.68
CA GLU A 165 4.10 12.73 -11.97
C GLU A 165 4.88 11.54 -12.51
N PHE A 166 4.69 11.21 -13.78
CA PHE A 166 5.41 10.12 -14.43
C PHE A 166 6.89 10.47 -14.65
N ARG A 167 7.79 9.58 -14.24
CA ARG A 167 9.26 9.74 -14.28
C ARG A 167 9.95 8.70 -15.18
N GLY A 168 9.20 8.12 -16.11
CA GLY A 168 9.70 7.13 -17.06
C GLY A 168 9.55 5.69 -16.60
N VAL A 169 10.12 4.77 -17.39
CA VAL A 169 10.19 3.34 -17.09
C VAL A 169 11.64 2.99 -16.74
N LYS A 170 11.83 2.30 -15.61
CA LYS A 170 13.16 1.92 -15.10
C LYS A 170 13.17 0.48 -14.61
N PRO A 171 14.29 -0.25 -14.77
CA PRO A 171 14.48 -1.57 -14.16
C PRO A 171 14.76 -1.41 -12.67
N LEU A 172 13.77 -1.65 -11.83
CA LEU A 172 13.88 -1.36 -10.40
C LEU A 172 14.45 -2.57 -9.65
N LYS A 173 15.63 -2.41 -9.04
CA LYS A 173 16.31 -3.47 -8.26
C LYS A 173 15.43 -4.03 -7.14
N ALA A 174 14.63 -3.20 -6.48
CA ALA A 174 13.71 -3.65 -5.42
C ALA A 174 12.62 -4.61 -5.94
N PHE A 175 12.37 -4.60 -7.25
CA PHE A 175 11.41 -5.47 -7.94
C PHE A 175 12.12 -6.48 -8.86
N GLY A 176 13.33 -6.92 -8.49
CA GLY A 176 14.07 -7.93 -9.25
C GLY A 176 14.67 -7.45 -10.57
N GLY A 177 14.68 -6.13 -10.82
CA GLY A 177 15.17 -5.55 -12.07
C GLY A 177 14.11 -5.47 -13.17
N GLU A 178 12.85 -5.80 -12.88
CA GLU A 178 11.75 -5.69 -13.82
C GLU A 178 11.47 -4.23 -14.20
N GLU A 179 11.12 -4.00 -15.46
CA GLU A 179 10.73 -2.68 -15.95
C GLU A 179 9.45 -2.23 -15.23
N SER A 180 9.55 -1.09 -14.55
CA SER A 180 8.45 -0.49 -13.80
C SER A 180 8.25 0.94 -14.25
N ALA A 181 7.00 1.34 -14.46
CA ALA A 181 6.63 2.74 -14.58
C ALA A 181 6.79 3.41 -13.22
N VAL A 182 7.59 4.48 -13.19
CA VAL A 182 7.89 5.24 -11.98
C VAL A 182 7.03 6.49 -11.94
N TYR A 183 6.34 6.69 -10.83
CA TYR A 183 5.64 7.93 -10.50
C TYR A 183 6.20 8.49 -9.20
N ALA A 184 6.34 9.81 -9.12
CA ALA A 184 6.80 10.51 -7.92
C ALA A 184 5.76 11.56 -7.51
N LEU A 185 5.60 11.82 -6.22
CA LEU A 185 4.80 12.93 -5.74
C LEU A 185 5.36 14.25 -6.29
N SER A 186 4.46 15.17 -6.68
CA SER A 186 4.88 16.47 -7.22
C SER A 186 5.78 17.23 -6.22
N GLY A 187 6.85 17.83 -6.73
CA GLY A 187 7.86 18.54 -5.93
C GLY A 187 9.05 17.69 -5.46
N MET A 188 9.04 16.37 -5.69
CA MET A 188 10.22 15.53 -5.51
C MET A 188 11.33 15.87 -6.54
N SER A 189 12.58 15.55 -6.20
CA SER A 189 13.73 15.74 -7.12
C SER A 189 13.54 14.99 -8.44
N GLU A 190 13.89 15.64 -9.57
CA GLU A 190 13.95 14.99 -10.89
C GLU A 190 15.10 13.97 -10.97
N ASP A 191 16.20 14.23 -10.27
CA ASP A 191 17.27 13.25 -10.09
C ASP A 191 16.84 12.23 -9.04
N LEU A 192 16.44 11.04 -9.49
CA LEU A 192 15.96 9.96 -8.62
C LEU A 192 17.08 9.24 -7.86
N SER A 193 18.35 9.45 -8.23
CA SER A 193 19.49 8.83 -7.55
C SER A 193 19.61 9.28 -6.09
N VAL A 194 19.09 10.48 -5.78
CA VAL A 194 18.99 10.99 -4.40
C VAL A 194 18.09 10.14 -3.51
N TYR A 195 17.26 9.26 -4.10
CA TYR A 195 16.40 8.29 -3.40
C TYR A 195 16.86 6.84 -3.55
N ASN A 196 18.09 6.60 -4.04
CA ASN A 196 18.65 5.30 -4.41
C ASN A 196 17.90 4.58 -5.56
N ILE A 197 17.31 5.35 -6.49
CA ILE A 197 16.72 4.81 -7.72
C ILE A 197 17.63 5.20 -8.89
N ASP A 198 18.28 4.19 -9.47
CA ASP A 198 19.13 4.34 -10.65
C ASP A 198 18.31 4.42 -11.96
#